data_AF-A0A2T4VUI7-F1
#
_entry.id   AF-A0A2T4VUI7-F1
#
_cell.length_a   1.000
_cell.length_b   1.000
_cell.length_c   1.000
_cell.angle_alpha   90.00
_cell.angle_beta   90.00
_cell.angle_gamma   90.00
#
_symmetry.space_group_name_H-M   'P 1'
#
loop_
_entity.id
_entity.type
_entity.pdbx_description
1 polymer ?
#
loop_
_entity_poly.entity_id
_entity_poly.type
_entity_poly.pdbx_seq_one_letter_code
_entity_poly.pdbx_strand_id
1 'polypeptide(L)'
;MQGNRWLVAGALALVMSFVGCDCGETPPGNTDDGGVISGRDGGNGEPDGGGTTPDGGDGTVLDGGPGSQCVAAGALCSRDKGAQCCTGVCGEDGHCPEPNPLCRSAGESCTSGIECCTNVCEGGKCGSSQCLDIGGSCSTPEQCCTKTCTSGQCAQIPSDTTSVCKVVGQACSVDGDCCSTNCQAGICARAYSCQGYNDICTRNAECCGNACSANADGGVGRCQFVTGGGGGGCIQDGNPCSSGSTCCSRTCVDLGYGATVCQPVSGCKLTGNFCTQDSDCCGGGPNPNGSVKCVGGRCDNGQSCNGVGNICGAGKLPDGGVTDINASQNCCDGKKAVCHVDSSGVPRCFGSAGIDGGLGACPSGYTGEPGCCMPEGNTCQFSDQCCNDALCLPAGDGTGRLSCQKPTCAPVGTLCNQGGVTCCPGTQCLPNTELTSACQVPPSTSDGGTPSTDGGTTADAGTGGPTCQANGATCTGGAQCCSGTCSGGTCQQPTVCEPQNGACTSGSDCCQGLRCDIPSGTTTGTCQPGATCSSSGQACSTANPCCSGLACTSSTGAACNGTSACACRVIIN
;
A
#
# COMPACT_ATOMS: atom_id res chain seq x y z
N MET A 1 -55.67 -9.78 -33.11
CA MET A 1 -55.87 -11.16 -33.58
C MET A 1 -54.79 -12.00 -32.92
N GLN A 2 -55.04 -12.58 -31.73
CA GLN A 2 -55.41 -14.00 -31.53
C GLN A 2 -54.53 -14.95 -32.37
N GLY A 3 -53.55 -15.65 -31.79
CA GLY A 3 -53.64 -16.99 -31.16
C GLY A 3 -52.39 -17.77 -31.66
N ASN A 4 -51.76 -18.77 -31.03
CA ASN A 4 -52.09 -19.82 -30.05
C ASN A 4 -50.75 -20.28 -29.42
N ARG A 5 -50.59 -20.40 -28.09
CA ARG A 5 -50.76 -21.61 -27.25
C ARG A 5 -50.43 -22.94 -27.93
N TRP A 6 -49.39 -23.66 -27.48
CA TRP A 6 -49.47 -25.10 -27.13
C TRP A 6 -48.49 -25.41 -25.99
N LEU A 7 -49.05 -25.98 -24.92
CA LEU A 7 -48.44 -26.49 -23.69
C LEU A 7 -48.79 -27.98 -23.72
N VAL A 8 -47.82 -28.90 -23.62
CA VAL A 8 -48.05 -30.25 -23.07
C VAL A 8 -46.77 -30.73 -22.38
N ALA A 9 -46.90 -30.90 -21.06
CA ALA A 9 -46.02 -31.68 -20.21
C ALA A 9 -46.35 -33.18 -20.34
N GLY A 10 -45.38 -34.05 -20.07
CA GLY A 10 -45.60 -35.50 -19.96
C GLY A 10 -44.43 -36.18 -19.27
N ALA A 11 -44.63 -36.49 -17.99
CA ALA A 11 -43.73 -37.25 -17.13
C ALA A 11 -43.71 -38.75 -17.47
N LEU A 12 -42.62 -39.44 -17.17
CA LEU A 12 -42.69 -40.80 -16.60
C LEU A 12 -41.43 -41.14 -15.79
N ALA A 13 -41.67 -41.70 -14.61
CA ALA A 13 -40.72 -42.17 -13.61
C ALA A 13 -40.50 -43.69 -13.72
N LEU A 14 -39.33 -44.16 -13.23
CA LEU A 14 -39.05 -45.51 -12.72
C LEU A 14 -37.74 -45.38 -11.90
N VAL A 15 -37.65 -45.42 -10.56
CA VAL A 15 -38.05 -46.36 -9.49
C VAL A 15 -37.08 -47.55 -9.29
N MET A 16 -36.55 -47.62 -8.05
CA MET A 16 -35.85 -48.69 -7.28
C MET A 16 -34.32 -48.80 -7.39
N SER A 17 -33.52 -49.09 -6.34
CA SER A 17 -33.68 -49.15 -4.87
C SER A 17 -32.31 -49.46 -4.21
N PHE A 18 -32.10 -48.88 -3.02
CA PHE A 18 -31.31 -49.29 -1.82
C PHE A 18 -30.17 -50.33 -1.86
N VAL A 19 -29.00 -49.93 -1.34
CA VAL A 19 -28.17 -50.55 -0.27
C VAL A 19 -27.27 -49.40 0.26
N GLY A 20 -27.11 -49.02 1.54
CA GLY A 20 -27.30 -49.70 2.81
C GLY A 20 -25.96 -50.08 3.45
N CYS A 21 -25.22 -49.14 4.04
CA CYS A 21 -24.09 -49.46 4.93
C CYS A 21 -24.14 -48.59 6.20
N ASP A 22 -24.78 -49.15 7.21
CA ASP A 22 -24.51 -48.94 8.64
C ASP A 22 -24.50 -50.35 9.25
N CYS A 23 -23.48 -50.68 10.04
CA CYS A 23 -23.47 -51.69 11.11
C CYS A 23 -22.21 -51.47 11.95
N GLY A 24 -22.39 -51.24 13.26
CA GLY A 24 -21.33 -51.17 14.27
C GLY A 24 -20.97 -52.52 14.92
N GLU A 25 -20.26 -52.36 16.05
CA GLU A 25 -19.90 -53.33 17.12
C GLU A 25 -18.67 -54.26 16.95
N THR A 26 -17.86 -54.29 18.02
CA THR A 26 -16.70 -55.14 18.40
C THR A 26 -17.13 -56.61 18.68
N PRO A 27 -16.28 -57.66 18.96
CA PRO A 27 -14.92 -57.77 19.58
C PRO A 27 -14.06 -58.94 18.95
N PRO A 28 -13.10 -59.68 19.57
CA PRO A 28 -12.33 -59.58 20.83
C PRO A 28 -10.79 -59.55 20.63
N GLY A 29 -10.02 -59.51 21.73
CA GLY A 29 -8.60 -59.14 21.75
C GLY A 29 -7.55 -60.24 21.75
N ASN A 30 -6.30 -59.79 21.78
CA ASN A 30 -5.13 -60.28 22.55
C ASN A 30 -3.96 -59.31 22.27
N THR A 31 -3.59 -58.49 23.26
CA THR A 31 -2.37 -58.62 24.08
C THR A 31 -1.07 -58.55 23.27
N ASP A 32 -0.34 -57.45 23.43
CA ASP A 32 0.92 -57.47 24.21
C ASP A 32 1.36 -56.05 24.62
N ASP A 33 1.83 -56.01 25.88
CA ASP A 33 2.37 -54.94 26.73
C ASP A 33 3.38 -54.00 26.05
N GLY A 34 3.72 -52.80 26.52
CA GLY A 34 3.67 -52.07 27.80
C GLY A 34 4.62 -50.86 27.63
N GLY A 35 4.66 -49.81 28.44
CA GLY A 35 4.00 -49.50 29.69
C GLY A 35 4.14 -48.01 29.99
N VAL A 36 3.33 -47.59 30.93
CA VAL A 36 3.28 -46.25 31.52
C VAL A 36 4.45 -46.10 32.49
N ILE A 37 5.18 -44.98 32.44
CA ILE A 37 5.93 -44.49 33.60
C ILE A 37 5.57 -43.02 33.86
N SER A 38 4.85 -42.84 34.96
CA SER A 38 4.72 -41.59 35.69
C SER A 38 6.10 -41.19 36.25
N GLY A 39 6.51 -39.95 36.04
CA GLY A 39 7.67 -39.35 36.68
C GLY A 39 7.43 -37.87 36.94
N ARG A 40 7.05 -37.56 38.19
CA ARG A 40 7.21 -36.22 38.78
C ARG A 40 8.70 -35.96 38.98
N ASP A 41 9.15 -34.77 38.63
CA ASP A 41 10.19 -33.95 39.29
C ASP A 41 10.01 -32.53 38.67
N GLY A 42 9.85 -31.41 39.37
CA GLY A 42 10.28 -31.07 40.71
C GLY A 42 11.66 -30.39 40.71
N GLY A 43 11.82 -29.27 40.00
CA GLY A 43 13.08 -28.52 39.99
C GLY A 43 12.89 -27.03 39.75
N ASN A 44 13.07 -26.25 40.81
CA ASN A 44 13.18 -24.78 40.79
C ASN A 44 14.51 -24.35 40.15
N GLY A 45 14.48 -23.29 39.35
CA GLY A 45 15.66 -22.58 38.86
C GLY A 45 15.28 -21.19 38.34
N GLU A 46 15.54 -20.17 39.15
CA GLU A 46 15.52 -18.74 38.80
C GLU A 46 16.76 -18.36 37.95
N PRO A 47 16.84 -17.13 37.39
CA PRO A 47 17.28 -16.90 36.01
C PRO A 47 18.76 -16.56 35.89
N ASP A 48 19.41 -17.09 34.84
CA ASP A 48 20.68 -16.56 34.36
C ASP A 48 20.45 -15.71 33.11
N GLY A 49 20.68 -14.41 33.28
CA GLY A 49 20.84 -13.47 32.18
C GLY A 49 22.16 -13.73 31.45
N GLY A 50 22.09 -13.78 30.13
CA GLY A 50 23.26 -13.86 29.27
C GLY A 50 22.85 -13.60 27.83
N GLY A 51 23.00 -12.33 27.40
CA GLY A 51 22.77 -11.93 26.02
C GLY A 51 23.64 -12.74 25.08
N THR A 52 23.01 -13.34 24.07
CA THR A 52 23.68 -13.87 22.90
C THR A 52 23.16 -13.14 21.68
N THR A 53 24.07 -12.43 21.02
CA THR A 53 23.95 -12.00 19.63
C THR A 53 23.75 -13.23 18.74
N PRO A 54 22.77 -13.27 17.82
CA PRO A 54 22.73 -14.33 16.83
C PRO A 54 23.70 -13.98 15.69
N ASP A 55 24.94 -14.46 15.79
CA ASP A 55 25.79 -14.68 14.63
C ASP A 55 25.60 -16.14 14.18
N GLY A 56 25.09 -16.32 12.95
CA GLY A 56 25.11 -17.58 12.18
C GLY A 56 24.04 -18.62 12.55
N GLY A 57 22.82 -18.48 12.02
CA GLY A 57 21.73 -19.45 12.17
C GLY A 57 21.77 -20.61 11.16
N ASP A 58 21.50 -21.82 11.66
CA ASP A 58 21.41 -23.16 11.03
C ASP A 58 20.34 -23.31 9.92
N GLY A 59 19.95 -22.24 9.23
CA GLY A 59 18.93 -22.30 8.17
C GLY A 59 17.52 -22.73 8.60
N THR A 60 17.28 -22.99 9.89
CA THR A 60 15.96 -23.29 10.44
C THR A 60 15.23 -21.98 10.76
N VAL A 61 14.13 -21.70 10.06
CA VAL A 61 13.24 -20.57 10.36
C VAL A 61 12.61 -20.83 11.73
N LEU A 62 12.74 -19.90 12.68
CA LEU A 62 12.12 -19.98 14.01
C LEU A 62 10.60 -20.12 13.89
N ASP A 63 9.94 -20.78 14.85
CA ASP A 63 8.48 -20.87 14.87
C ASP A 63 7.85 -19.47 14.95
N GLY A 64 6.93 -19.20 14.03
CA GLY A 64 6.13 -17.97 14.00
C GLY A 64 4.91 -18.06 14.90
N GLY A 65 4.34 -16.91 15.20
CA GLY A 65 3.06 -16.80 15.90
C GLY A 65 2.93 -15.50 16.70
N PRO A 66 1.73 -15.18 17.21
CA PRO A 66 1.55 -14.06 18.12
C PRO A 66 2.47 -14.20 19.34
N GLY A 67 3.11 -13.11 19.78
CA GLY A 67 4.09 -13.11 20.87
C GLY A 67 5.50 -13.56 20.49
N SER A 68 5.73 -14.10 19.29
CA SER A 68 7.07 -14.49 18.84
C SER A 68 7.96 -13.28 18.57
N GLN A 69 9.28 -13.46 18.69
CA GLN A 69 10.24 -12.46 18.21
C GLN A 69 10.22 -12.44 16.68
N CYS A 70 10.19 -11.23 16.11
CA CYS A 70 10.29 -11.07 14.67
C CYS A 70 11.75 -11.17 14.21
N VAL A 71 11.96 -11.51 12.94
CA VAL A 71 13.29 -11.56 12.31
C VAL A 71 13.61 -10.24 11.60
N ALA A 72 14.88 -9.82 11.64
CA ALA A 72 15.33 -8.54 11.11
C ALA A 72 15.23 -8.44 9.58
N ALA A 73 15.32 -7.23 9.05
CA ALA A 73 15.48 -6.98 7.62
C ALA A 73 16.64 -7.82 7.03
N GLY A 74 16.45 -8.30 5.80
CA GLY A 74 17.41 -9.15 5.09
C GLY A 74 17.54 -10.58 5.64
N ALA A 75 16.88 -10.93 6.74
CA ALA A 75 16.83 -12.31 7.22
C ALA A 75 15.91 -13.17 6.34
N LEU A 76 16.17 -14.47 6.31
CA LEU A 76 15.28 -15.45 5.67
C LEU A 76 13.93 -15.50 6.39
N CYS A 77 12.87 -15.54 5.61
CA CYS A 77 11.50 -15.70 6.06
C CYS A 77 10.74 -16.64 5.11
N SER A 78 9.53 -17.01 5.49
CA SER A 78 8.60 -17.69 4.58
C SER A 78 7.19 -17.18 4.82
N ARG A 79 6.41 -17.03 3.75
CA ARG A 79 4.99 -16.73 3.84
C ARG A 79 4.17 -17.92 4.36
N ASP A 80 4.69 -19.14 4.26
CA ASP A 80 3.96 -20.34 4.66
C ASP A 80 4.22 -20.74 6.12
N LYS A 81 5.47 -20.64 6.59
CA LYS A 81 5.89 -21.13 7.91
C LYS A 81 7.01 -20.29 8.52
N GLY A 82 6.97 -20.13 9.85
CA GLY A 82 8.08 -19.60 10.63
C GLY A 82 7.96 -18.11 11.02
N ALA A 83 9.04 -17.51 11.51
CA ALA A 83 9.01 -16.18 12.11
C ALA A 83 8.70 -15.08 11.09
N GLN A 84 7.87 -14.12 11.53
CA GLN A 84 7.49 -12.96 10.74
C GLN A 84 8.59 -11.90 10.73
N CYS A 85 8.66 -11.16 9.63
CA CYS A 85 9.58 -10.04 9.51
C CYS A 85 9.23 -8.92 10.48
N CYS A 86 10.24 -8.31 11.09
CA CYS A 86 10.07 -7.05 11.83
C CYS A 86 9.64 -5.90 10.92
N THR A 87 9.75 -6.10 9.61
CA THR A 87 9.23 -5.21 8.57
C THR A 87 7.82 -5.62 8.11
N GLY A 88 7.22 -6.68 8.65
CA GLY A 88 5.77 -6.95 8.60
C GLY A 88 5.30 -8.04 7.65
N VAL A 89 5.90 -8.16 6.46
CA VAL A 89 5.57 -9.23 5.49
C VAL A 89 6.86 -9.84 4.95
N CYS A 90 6.79 -11.12 4.60
CA CYS A 90 7.91 -11.77 3.92
C CYS A 90 7.88 -11.39 2.43
N GLY A 91 9.04 -11.01 1.88
CA GLY A 91 9.21 -10.76 0.45
C GLY A 91 8.98 -12.02 -0.38
N GLU A 92 8.71 -11.84 -1.67
CA GLU A 92 8.58 -12.98 -2.60
C GLU A 92 9.90 -13.73 -2.79
N ASP A 93 11.02 -13.07 -2.53
CA ASP A 93 12.38 -13.62 -2.51
C ASP A 93 12.68 -14.42 -1.24
N GLY A 94 11.71 -14.57 -0.32
CA GLY A 94 11.87 -15.28 0.94
C GLY A 94 12.75 -14.54 1.94
N HIS A 95 12.91 -13.22 1.81
CA HIS A 95 13.65 -12.39 2.75
C HIS A 95 12.80 -11.24 3.28
N CYS A 96 13.17 -10.73 4.46
CA CYS A 96 12.50 -9.59 5.04
C CYS A 96 12.89 -8.29 4.31
N PRO A 97 11.97 -7.60 3.62
CA PRO A 97 12.29 -6.43 2.82
C PRO A 97 12.60 -5.23 3.73
N GLU A 98 13.52 -4.36 3.31
CA GLU A 98 13.72 -3.02 3.88
C GLU A 98 13.95 -2.00 2.76
N PRO A 99 13.30 -0.81 2.81
CA PRO A 99 12.23 -0.40 3.74
C PRO A 99 10.86 -0.99 3.35
N ASN A 100 9.96 -1.19 4.33
CA ASN A 100 8.57 -1.56 4.05
C ASN A 100 7.63 -0.34 4.18
N PRO A 101 6.95 0.11 3.10
CA PRO A 101 6.02 1.23 3.17
C PRO A 101 4.70 0.94 3.91
N LEU A 102 4.43 -0.30 4.31
CA LEU A 102 3.18 -0.70 4.98
C LEU A 102 3.10 -0.24 6.44
N CYS A 103 4.22 -0.23 7.15
CA CYS A 103 4.28 -0.02 8.59
C CYS A 103 5.69 0.32 9.06
N ARG A 104 5.76 0.82 10.29
CA ARG A 104 7.01 1.14 10.97
C ARG A 104 7.70 -0.13 11.45
N SER A 105 9.00 -0.21 11.22
CA SER A 105 9.85 -1.32 11.62
C SER A 105 10.13 -1.29 13.12
N ALA A 106 10.57 -2.41 13.70
CA ALA A 106 10.98 -2.48 15.10
C ALA A 106 12.02 -1.39 15.46
N GLY A 107 11.84 -0.74 16.60
CA GLY A 107 12.68 0.35 17.11
C GLY A 107 12.30 1.76 16.66
N GLU A 108 11.47 1.89 15.61
CA GLU A 108 10.98 3.19 15.12
C GLU A 108 9.95 3.80 16.08
N SER A 109 9.89 5.13 16.12
CA SER A 109 8.95 5.86 16.97
C SER A 109 7.50 5.64 16.53
N CYS A 110 6.61 5.39 17.49
CA CYS A 110 5.20 5.17 17.26
C CYS A 110 4.35 5.83 18.33
N THR A 111 3.09 6.07 17.99
CA THR A 111 2.07 6.51 18.96
C THR A 111 1.01 5.44 19.23
N SER A 112 0.86 4.49 18.31
CA SER A 112 -0.06 3.36 18.40
C SER A 112 0.63 2.12 17.84
N GLY A 113 0.32 0.96 18.41
CA GLY A 113 0.86 -0.30 17.89
C GLY A 113 0.42 -0.57 16.45
N ILE A 114 -0.73 -0.05 16.02
CA ILE A 114 -1.20 -0.18 14.64
C ILE A 114 -0.19 0.38 13.63
N GLU A 115 0.65 1.33 14.02
CA GLU A 115 1.71 1.87 13.15
C GLU A 115 2.87 0.89 12.97
N CYS A 116 3.06 -0.04 13.90
CA CYS A 116 4.20 -0.94 13.96
C CYS A 116 3.91 -2.26 13.26
N CYS A 117 4.87 -2.78 12.50
CA CYS A 117 4.77 -4.07 11.83
C CYS A 117 4.52 -5.25 12.78
N THR A 118 4.95 -5.13 14.02
CA THR A 118 4.70 -6.09 15.11
C THR A 118 3.38 -5.88 15.85
N ASN A 119 2.63 -4.83 15.50
CA ASN A 119 1.45 -4.33 16.21
C ASN A 119 1.67 -3.95 17.68
N VAL A 120 2.92 -3.81 18.13
CA VAL A 120 3.28 -3.43 19.51
C VAL A 120 3.99 -2.08 19.47
N CYS A 121 3.42 -1.10 20.18
CA CYS A 121 4.07 0.18 20.45
C CYS A 121 4.26 0.28 21.97
N GLU A 122 5.49 0.10 22.43
CA GLU A 122 5.84 0.10 23.85
C GLU A 122 6.91 1.16 24.10
N GLY A 123 6.68 2.02 25.10
CA GLY A 123 7.58 3.15 25.36
C GLY A 123 7.73 4.12 24.18
N GLY A 124 6.71 4.24 23.32
CA GLY A 124 6.74 5.08 22.12
C GLY A 124 7.61 4.54 20.98
N LYS A 125 7.98 3.25 21.02
CA LYS A 125 8.75 2.57 19.97
C LYS A 125 8.11 1.26 19.56
N CYS A 126 8.27 0.91 18.30
CA CYS A 126 7.81 -0.36 17.78
C CYS A 126 8.60 -1.51 18.42
N GLY A 127 7.89 -2.46 19.01
CA GLY A 127 8.50 -3.63 19.64
C GLY A 127 9.14 -4.58 18.62
N SER A 128 10.07 -5.40 19.07
CA SER A 128 10.69 -6.50 18.29
C SER A 128 9.98 -7.85 18.45
N SER A 129 8.87 -7.87 19.19
CA SER A 129 8.02 -9.05 19.37
C SER A 129 6.64 -8.75 18.82
N GLN A 130 6.07 -9.75 18.15
CA GLN A 130 4.69 -9.71 17.69
C GLN A 130 3.75 -9.52 18.89
N CYS A 131 2.65 -8.82 18.66
CA CYS A 131 1.58 -8.71 19.66
C CYS A 131 1.08 -10.09 20.10
N LEU A 132 0.54 -10.16 21.31
CA LEU A 132 -0.04 -11.34 21.92
C LEU A 132 -1.45 -11.58 21.40
N ASP A 133 -1.79 -12.84 21.14
CA ASP A 133 -3.15 -13.23 20.79
C ASP A 133 -4.08 -13.20 22.01
N ILE A 134 -5.39 -13.33 21.75
CA ILE A 134 -6.42 -13.48 22.79
C ILE A 134 -6.05 -14.64 23.73
N GLY A 135 -6.15 -14.40 25.03
CA GLY A 135 -5.76 -15.31 26.11
C GLY A 135 -4.30 -15.17 26.56
N GLY A 136 -3.45 -14.50 25.77
CA GLY A 136 -2.06 -14.21 26.15
C GLY A 136 -1.99 -13.30 27.39
N SER A 137 -1.01 -13.53 28.26
CA SER A 137 -0.83 -12.72 29.48
C SER A 137 -0.32 -11.33 29.14
N CYS A 138 -1.05 -10.30 29.56
CA CYS A 138 -0.72 -8.90 29.28
C CYS A 138 -0.71 -8.06 30.56
N SER A 139 0.13 -7.04 30.57
CA SER A 139 0.17 -5.98 31.57
C SER A 139 -0.43 -4.68 31.05
N THR A 140 -0.35 -4.44 29.73
CA THR A 140 -0.94 -3.28 29.07
C THR A 140 -1.74 -3.70 27.84
N PRO A 141 -2.74 -2.90 27.41
CA PRO A 141 -3.48 -3.17 26.18
C PRO A 141 -2.59 -3.24 24.94
N GLU A 142 -1.49 -2.48 24.90
CA GLU A 142 -0.61 -2.37 23.74
C GLU A 142 0.06 -3.68 23.34
N GLN A 143 0.22 -4.59 24.31
CA GLN A 143 0.81 -5.91 24.09
C GLN A 143 -0.13 -6.84 23.31
N CYS A 144 -1.44 -6.59 23.32
CA CYS A 144 -2.44 -7.43 22.68
C CYS A 144 -2.69 -6.99 21.24
N CYS A 145 -2.84 -7.94 20.31
CA CYS A 145 -3.20 -7.64 18.93
C CYS A 145 -4.55 -6.92 18.81
N THR A 146 -5.45 -7.19 19.76
CA THR A 146 -6.77 -6.59 19.90
C THR A 146 -6.78 -5.25 20.66
N LYS A 147 -5.62 -4.78 21.12
CA LYS A 147 -5.49 -3.61 22.02
C LYS A 147 -6.40 -3.66 23.25
N THR A 148 -6.70 -4.86 23.73
CA THR A 148 -7.60 -5.06 24.87
C THR A 148 -6.96 -6.03 25.85
N CYS A 149 -6.60 -5.54 27.03
CA CYS A 149 -6.07 -6.35 28.13
C CYS A 149 -7.08 -6.33 29.30
N THR A 150 -7.77 -7.45 29.54
CA THR A 150 -8.79 -7.59 30.58
C THR A 150 -8.35 -8.65 31.58
N SER A 151 -8.33 -8.30 32.87
CA SER A 151 -7.91 -9.22 33.95
C SER A 151 -6.54 -9.88 33.70
N GLY A 152 -5.59 -9.13 33.13
CA GLY A 152 -4.24 -9.60 32.83
C GLY A 152 -4.13 -10.52 31.61
N GLN A 153 -5.18 -10.63 30.80
CA GLN A 153 -5.19 -11.42 29.57
C GLN A 153 -5.72 -10.63 28.38
N CYS A 154 -5.15 -10.89 27.21
CA CYS A 154 -5.61 -10.30 25.96
C CYS A 154 -7.04 -10.78 25.68
N ALA A 155 -7.93 -9.84 25.40
CA ALA A 155 -9.35 -10.10 25.23
C ALA A 155 -9.83 -9.63 23.85
N GLN A 156 -11.06 -10.00 23.49
CA GLN A 156 -11.70 -9.52 22.26
C GLN A 156 -11.92 -8.00 22.31
N ILE A 157 -12.04 -7.39 21.12
CA ILE A 157 -12.43 -5.98 21.00
C ILE A 157 -13.86 -5.82 21.60
N PRO A 158 -14.16 -4.79 22.42
CA PRO A 158 -15.44 -4.72 23.14
C PRO A 158 -16.70 -4.69 22.25
N SER A 159 -16.60 -4.19 21.02
CA SER A 159 -17.70 -4.12 20.04
C SER A 159 -17.83 -5.37 19.16
N ASP A 160 -17.13 -6.45 19.50
CA ASP A 160 -16.83 -7.56 18.61
C ASP A 160 -17.80 -8.75 18.65
N THR A 161 -19.03 -8.56 19.13
CA THR A 161 -19.99 -9.66 19.28
C THR A 161 -20.43 -10.29 17.94
N THR A 162 -19.90 -9.82 16.81
CA THR A 162 -20.24 -10.25 15.44
C THR A 162 -19.03 -10.47 14.52
N SER A 163 -17.78 -10.46 15.02
CA SER A 163 -16.62 -10.57 14.11
C SER A 163 -16.64 -11.79 13.22
N VAL A 164 -16.29 -11.56 11.96
CA VAL A 164 -16.20 -12.57 10.91
C VAL A 164 -14.74 -12.93 10.60
N CYS A 165 -13.75 -12.23 11.19
CA CYS A 165 -12.32 -12.38 10.92
C CYS A 165 -11.43 -11.91 12.08
N LYS A 166 -10.16 -12.34 12.06
CA LYS A 166 -9.09 -12.02 13.00
C LYS A 166 -8.31 -10.78 12.54
N VAL A 167 -7.87 -9.96 13.48
CA VAL A 167 -7.13 -8.70 13.19
C VAL A 167 -5.67 -8.97 12.91
N VAL A 168 -4.97 -8.00 12.30
CA VAL A 168 -3.51 -8.11 12.05
C VAL A 168 -2.78 -8.51 13.34
N GLY A 169 -1.85 -9.45 13.23
CA GLY A 169 -1.02 -9.96 14.33
C GLY A 169 -1.59 -11.17 15.06
N GLN A 170 -2.87 -11.50 14.90
CA GLN A 170 -3.47 -12.71 15.50
C GLN A 170 -3.10 -13.99 14.73
N ALA A 171 -3.19 -15.13 15.40
CA ALA A 171 -2.88 -16.42 14.79
C ALA A 171 -3.91 -16.81 13.73
N CYS A 172 -3.47 -17.29 12.57
CA CYS A 172 -4.32 -17.74 11.48
C CYS A 172 -3.85 -19.09 10.91
N SER A 173 -4.74 -19.77 10.20
CA SER A 173 -4.44 -21.02 9.47
C SER A 173 -4.62 -20.88 7.97
N VAL A 174 -5.49 -19.97 7.54
CA VAL A 174 -5.74 -19.65 6.13
C VAL A 174 -6.00 -18.16 5.97
N ASP A 175 -5.79 -17.63 4.76
CA ASP A 175 -5.97 -16.22 4.43
C ASP A 175 -7.34 -15.68 4.86
N GLY A 176 -8.41 -16.45 4.63
CA GLY A 176 -9.78 -16.07 4.98
C GLY A 176 -10.04 -15.91 6.48
N ASP A 177 -9.13 -16.37 7.35
CA ASP A 177 -9.23 -16.10 8.79
C ASP A 177 -8.99 -14.62 9.09
N CYS A 178 -8.19 -13.94 8.27
CA CYS A 178 -7.71 -12.59 8.53
C CYS A 178 -8.60 -11.55 7.87
N CYS A 179 -8.84 -10.43 8.56
CA CYS A 179 -9.58 -9.31 7.99
C CYS A 179 -8.85 -8.68 6.79
N SER A 180 -7.52 -8.80 6.77
CA SER A 180 -6.66 -8.47 5.64
C SER A 180 -6.68 -9.49 4.51
N THR A 181 -7.28 -10.67 4.71
CA THR A 181 -7.17 -11.84 3.82
C THR A 181 -5.72 -12.27 3.54
N ASN A 182 -4.80 -11.98 4.48
CA ASN A 182 -3.37 -12.26 4.31
C ASN A 182 -2.86 -13.03 5.54
N CYS A 183 -2.80 -14.36 5.46
CA CYS A 183 -2.26 -15.20 6.52
C CYS A 183 -0.84 -15.60 6.16
N GLN A 184 0.15 -15.00 6.81
CA GLN A 184 1.55 -15.33 6.57
C GLN A 184 2.16 -15.95 7.82
N ALA A 185 2.80 -17.09 7.64
CA ALA A 185 3.54 -17.79 8.68
C ALA A 185 2.74 -17.96 9.99
N GLY A 186 1.45 -18.26 9.84
CA GLY A 186 0.51 -18.47 10.94
C GLY A 186 0.03 -17.18 11.63
N ILE A 187 0.27 -16.00 11.07
CA ILE A 187 -0.15 -14.70 11.60
C ILE A 187 -0.88 -13.87 10.53
N CYS A 188 -1.94 -13.17 10.92
CA CYS A 188 -2.60 -12.20 10.05
C CYS A 188 -1.65 -11.03 9.75
N ALA A 189 -1.19 -10.94 8.51
CA ALA A 189 -0.35 -9.86 8.02
C ALA A 189 -1.19 -8.73 7.41
N ARG A 190 -0.61 -7.54 7.23
CA ARG A 190 -1.27 -6.45 6.51
C ARG A 190 -1.37 -6.76 5.01
N ALA A 191 -2.47 -6.34 4.39
CA ALA A 191 -2.61 -6.39 2.93
C ALA A 191 -2.23 -5.06 2.25
N TYR A 192 -2.34 -3.95 3.00
CA TYR A 192 -2.00 -2.61 2.52
C TYR A 192 -1.65 -1.68 3.68
N SER A 193 -1.29 -0.42 3.38
CA SER A 193 -0.86 0.57 4.37
C SER A 193 -1.98 1.06 5.30
N CYS A 194 -3.24 0.86 4.91
CA CYS A 194 -4.41 1.05 5.75
C CYS A 194 -5.03 -0.29 6.16
N GLN A 195 -5.81 -0.24 7.24
CA GLN A 195 -6.51 -1.39 7.80
C GLN A 195 -7.77 -1.70 6.99
N GLY A 196 -7.93 -2.98 6.66
CA GLY A 196 -9.07 -3.48 5.92
C GLY A 196 -10.35 -3.45 6.73
N TYR A 197 -11.49 -3.68 6.08
CA TYR A 197 -12.77 -3.77 6.78
C TYR A 197 -12.77 -4.82 7.88
N ASN A 198 -13.49 -4.49 8.95
CA ASN A 198 -13.54 -5.21 10.21
C ASN A 198 -12.21 -5.33 10.94
N ASP A 199 -11.07 -4.90 10.38
CA ASP A 199 -9.81 -4.94 11.10
C ASP A 199 -9.76 -3.91 12.23
N ILE A 200 -8.76 -4.00 13.11
CA ILE A 200 -8.63 -3.13 14.28
C ILE A 200 -8.37 -1.68 13.89
N CYS A 201 -8.98 -0.76 14.63
CA CYS A 201 -8.68 0.67 14.55
C CYS A 201 -8.85 1.36 15.90
N THR A 202 -8.19 2.49 16.08
CA THR A 202 -8.43 3.44 17.17
C THR A 202 -8.86 4.81 16.65
N ARG A 203 -8.63 5.07 15.36
CA ARG A 203 -9.05 6.30 14.67
C ARG A 203 -9.49 6.04 13.25
N ASN A 204 -10.31 6.93 12.72
CA ASN A 204 -10.85 6.85 11.37
C ASN A 204 -9.76 6.69 10.30
N ALA A 205 -8.70 7.49 10.36
CA ALA A 205 -7.64 7.52 9.35
C ALA A 205 -6.79 6.25 9.24
N GLU A 206 -6.92 5.29 10.16
CA GLU A 206 -6.26 3.99 10.03
C GLU A 206 -7.00 3.07 9.06
N CYS A 207 -8.30 3.26 8.90
CA CYS A 207 -9.13 2.44 8.04
C CYS A 207 -9.07 2.92 6.60
N CYS A 208 -9.04 1.98 5.65
CA CYS A 208 -9.06 2.31 4.22
C CYS A 208 -10.30 3.12 3.80
N GLY A 209 -11.42 2.98 4.51
CA GLY A 209 -12.64 3.79 4.32
C GLY A 209 -12.77 5.01 5.24
N ASN A 210 -11.72 5.36 6.00
CA ASN A 210 -11.72 6.46 6.97
C ASN A 210 -12.86 6.41 8.01
N ALA A 211 -13.25 5.21 8.46
CA ALA A 211 -14.35 5.04 9.39
C ALA A 211 -14.01 3.95 10.41
N CYS A 212 -13.90 4.34 11.67
CA CYS A 212 -13.64 3.45 12.80
C CYS A 212 -14.87 3.43 13.72
N SER A 213 -15.23 2.26 14.24
CA SER A 213 -16.32 2.14 15.24
C SER A 213 -15.90 2.47 16.67
N ALA A 214 -14.64 2.85 16.88
CA ALA A 214 -14.21 3.33 18.19
C ALA A 214 -15.02 4.56 18.58
N ASN A 215 -15.53 4.59 19.81
CA ASN A 215 -16.18 5.78 20.36
C ASN A 215 -15.17 6.94 20.46
N ALA A 216 -15.66 8.18 20.38
CA ALA A 216 -14.84 9.40 20.39
C ALA A 216 -13.97 9.58 21.66
N ASP A 217 -14.19 8.78 22.70
CA ASP A 217 -13.51 8.84 24.00
C ASP A 217 -12.18 8.05 24.06
N GLY A 218 -11.61 7.64 22.91
CA GLY A 218 -10.28 7.01 22.85
C GLY A 218 -10.25 5.49 22.99
N GLY A 219 -11.27 4.79 22.48
CA GLY A 219 -11.36 3.33 22.52
C GLY A 219 -10.75 2.60 21.31
N VAL A 220 -10.74 1.27 21.38
CA VAL A 220 -10.48 0.39 20.23
C VAL A 220 -11.81 0.02 19.56
N GLY A 221 -11.81 -0.02 18.23
CA GLY A 221 -12.93 -0.41 17.41
C GLY A 221 -12.50 -1.22 16.20
N ARG A 222 -13.41 -1.29 15.22
CA ARG A 222 -13.21 -1.98 13.95
C ARG A 222 -13.45 -1.04 12.78
N CYS A 223 -12.69 -1.24 11.72
CA CYS A 223 -12.86 -0.52 10.47
C CYS A 223 -14.21 -0.84 9.85
N GLN A 224 -14.99 0.20 9.57
CA GLN A 224 -16.37 0.07 9.15
C GLN A 224 -16.49 0.07 7.63
N PHE A 225 -17.45 -0.71 7.13
CA PHE A 225 -17.89 -0.57 5.75
C PHE A 225 -18.75 0.69 5.63
N VAL A 226 -18.30 1.67 4.86
CA VAL A 226 -19.06 2.89 4.61
C VAL A 226 -20.18 2.60 3.60
N THR A 227 -21.37 2.23 4.09
CA THR A 227 -22.59 2.13 3.28
C THR A 227 -23.36 3.45 3.25
N GLY A 228 -23.85 3.87 2.08
CA GLY A 228 -24.79 4.99 1.94
C GLY A 228 -24.13 6.31 1.51
N GLY A 229 -24.93 7.14 0.81
CA GLY A 229 -24.52 8.44 0.25
C GLY A 229 -23.87 8.37 -1.13
N GLY A 230 -24.51 9.01 -2.12
CA GLY A 230 -23.90 9.42 -3.39
C GLY A 230 -23.56 8.37 -4.45
N GLY A 231 -22.78 7.35 -4.12
CA GLY A 231 -22.17 6.40 -5.06
C GLY A 231 -22.65 4.95 -4.90
N GLY A 232 -22.32 4.08 -5.86
CA GLY A 232 -22.60 2.64 -5.76
C GLY A 232 -21.83 1.97 -4.60
N GLY A 233 -22.36 0.87 -4.05
CA GLY A 233 -21.79 0.15 -2.90
C GLY A 233 -20.51 -0.65 -3.20
N CYS A 234 -19.46 0.00 -3.70
CA CYS A 234 -18.16 -0.62 -3.96
C CYS A 234 -17.23 -0.62 -2.74
N ILE A 235 -16.27 -1.55 -2.74
CA ILE A 235 -15.17 -1.70 -1.79
C ILE A 235 -14.14 -0.60 -2.03
N GLN A 236 -13.68 0.06 -0.95
CA GLN A 236 -12.73 1.18 -1.04
C GLN A 236 -11.34 0.70 -1.41
N ASP A 237 -10.60 1.58 -2.08
CA ASP A 237 -9.17 1.42 -2.36
C ASP A 237 -8.39 0.96 -1.11
N GLY A 238 -7.44 0.04 -1.29
CA GLY A 238 -6.62 -0.55 -0.23
C GLY A 238 -7.29 -1.67 0.56
N ASN A 239 -8.62 -1.83 0.53
CA ASN A 239 -9.26 -2.98 1.17
C ASN A 239 -9.03 -4.26 0.38
N PRO A 240 -8.98 -5.42 1.06
CA PRO A 240 -8.98 -6.72 0.42
C PRO A 240 -10.14 -6.93 -0.56
N CYS A 241 -9.87 -7.65 -1.64
CA CYS A 241 -10.85 -7.94 -2.68
C CYS A 241 -10.65 -9.32 -3.29
N SER A 242 -11.72 -9.89 -3.84
CA SER A 242 -11.71 -11.14 -4.61
C SER A 242 -12.01 -10.93 -6.09
N SER A 243 -12.43 -9.73 -6.47
CA SER A 243 -12.76 -9.37 -7.86
C SER A 243 -12.60 -7.87 -8.07
N GLY A 244 -12.08 -7.48 -9.24
CA GLY A 244 -12.06 -6.07 -9.64
C GLY A 244 -13.45 -5.44 -9.67
N SER A 245 -14.48 -6.20 -10.05
CA SER A 245 -15.85 -5.70 -10.17
C SER A 245 -16.41 -5.08 -8.87
N THR A 246 -15.95 -5.53 -7.70
CA THR A 246 -16.41 -5.02 -6.40
C THR A 246 -15.65 -3.77 -5.95
N CYS A 247 -14.45 -3.51 -6.46
CA CYS A 247 -13.59 -2.38 -6.08
C CYS A 247 -14.03 -1.07 -6.72
N CYS A 248 -13.98 0.06 -6.01
CA CYS A 248 -14.30 1.36 -6.61
C CYS A 248 -13.40 1.69 -7.83
N SER A 249 -12.12 1.30 -7.78
CA SER A 249 -11.18 1.33 -8.90
C SER A 249 -11.41 0.30 -10.01
N ARG A 250 -12.38 -0.60 -9.82
CA ARG A 250 -12.69 -1.75 -10.67
C ARG A 250 -11.52 -2.73 -10.86
N THR A 251 -10.44 -2.56 -10.09
CA THR A 251 -9.17 -3.26 -10.23
C THR A 251 -8.80 -3.88 -8.89
N CYS A 252 -8.50 -5.18 -8.92
CA CYS A 252 -8.18 -5.98 -7.74
C CYS A 252 -6.88 -6.72 -8.02
N VAL A 253 -5.82 -6.35 -7.32
CA VAL A 253 -4.45 -6.81 -7.61
C VAL A 253 -3.68 -7.04 -6.32
N ASP A 254 -2.71 -7.94 -6.36
CA ASP A 254 -1.70 -8.04 -5.30
C ASP A 254 -0.62 -7.00 -5.59
N LEU A 255 -0.33 -6.14 -4.62
CA LEU A 255 0.70 -5.11 -4.71
C LEU A 255 2.08 -5.62 -4.26
N GLY A 256 2.25 -6.94 -4.15
CA GLY A 256 3.46 -7.63 -3.72
C GLY A 256 3.46 -8.02 -2.24
N TYR A 257 2.35 -7.80 -1.53
CA TYR A 257 2.24 -8.03 -0.09
C TYR A 257 1.60 -9.38 0.27
N GLY A 258 1.18 -10.16 -0.74
CA GLY A 258 0.63 -11.51 -0.55
C GLY A 258 -0.89 -11.57 -0.40
N ALA A 259 -1.59 -10.46 -0.65
CA ALA A 259 -3.05 -10.43 -0.72
C ALA A 259 -3.52 -9.39 -1.74
N THR A 260 -4.62 -9.71 -2.42
CA THR A 260 -5.21 -8.81 -3.41
C THR A 260 -6.04 -7.72 -2.74
N VAL A 261 -5.80 -6.47 -3.13
CA VAL A 261 -6.51 -5.29 -2.64
C VAL A 261 -7.08 -4.48 -3.79
N CYS A 262 -8.12 -3.69 -3.50
CA CYS A 262 -8.66 -2.74 -4.46
C CYS A 262 -7.59 -1.70 -4.78
N GLN A 263 -7.14 -1.67 -6.04
CA GLN A 263 -5.97 -0.88 -6.41
C GLN A 263 -6.23 0.60 -6.11
N PRO A 264 -5.42 1.25 -5.25
CA PRO A 264 -5.49 2.67 -5.02
C PRO A 264 -5.07 3.44 -6.28
N VAL A 265 -5.80 4.51 -6.59
CA VAL A 265 -5.41 5.44 -7.66
C VAL A 265 -4.82 6.73 -7.09
N SER A 266 -3.91 7.34 -7.85
CA SER A 266 -3.31 8.63 -7.49
C SER A 266 -4.24 9.79 -7.80
N GLY A 267 -4.09 10.87 -7.02
CA GLY A 267 -4.85 12.10 -7.14
C GLY A 267 -6.23 12.01 -6.47
N CYS A 268 -7.26 12.42 -7.20
CA CYS A 268 -8.64 12.47 -6.75
C CYS A 268 -9.19 11.08 -6.41
N LYS A 269 -10.20 11.06 -5.54
CA LYS A 269 -10.92 9.86 -5.10
C LYS A 269 -12.02 9.50 -6.09
N LEU A 270 -12.01 8.25 -6.54
CA LEU A 270 -13.00 7.71 -7.48
C LEU A 270 -14.41 7.73 -6.89
N THR A 271 -15.42 7.61 -7.75
CA THR A 271 -16.81 7.44 -7.31
C THR A 271 -16.92 6.26 -6.34
N GLY A 272 -17.67 6.52 -5.26
CA GLY A 272 -17.85 5.59 -4.17
C GLY A 272 -16.71 5.59 -3.16
N ASN A 273 -15.53 6.16 -3.43
CA ASN A 273 -14.50 6.27 -2.40
C ASN A 273 -14.86 7.33 -1.35
N PHE A 274 -14.27 7.20 -0.17
CA PHE A 274 -14.43 8.11 0.95
C PHE A 274 -13.96 9.51 0.58
N CYS A 275 -14.67 10.50 1.08
CA CYS A 275 -14.35 11.90 0.95
C CYS A 275 -14.81 12.65 2.21
N THR A 276 -14.20 13.81 2.46
CA THR A 276 -14.64 14.79 3.44
C THR A 276 -15.26 16.02 2.78
N GLN A 277 -14.94 16.25 1.50
CA GLN A 277 -15.42 17.39 0.73
C GLN A 277 -15.46 17.10 -0.78
N ASP A 278 -16.19 17.93 -1.53
CA ASP A 278 -16.41 17.73 -2.97
C ASP A 278 -15.10 17.72 -3.78
N SER A 279 -14.09 18.51 -3.39
CA SER A 279 -12.79 18.60 -4.06
C SER A 279 -11.92 17.35 -3.90
N ASP A 280 -12.26 16.44 -2.98
CA ASP A 280 -11.57 15.15 -2.88
C ASP A 280 -11.96 14.24 -4.05
N CYS A 281 -13.16 14.42 -4.60
CA CYS A 281 -13.76 13.53 -5.57
C CYS A 281 -13.33 13.85 -7.00
N CYS A 282 -13.06 12.81 -7.78
CA CYS A 282 -12.81 12.94 -9.21
C CYS A 282 -14.05 13.50 -9.90
N GLY A 283 -13.90 14.68 -10.51
CA GLY A 283 -15.03 15.38 -11.11
C GLY A 283 -15.82 16.26 -10.12
N GLY A 284 -15.24 16.56 -8.96
CA GLY A 284 -15.80 17.45 -7.94
C GLY A 284 -15.00 18.75 -7.75
N GLY A 285 -15.62 19.72 -7.07
CA GLY A 285 -15.08 21.06 -6.87
C GLY A 285 -15.55 22.11 -7.90
N PRO A 286 -14.85 23.25 -8.05
CA PRO A 286 -15.23 24.29 -9.01
C PRO A 286 -15.11 23.82 -10.47
N ASN A 287 -16.08 24.21 -11.30
CA ASN A 287 -16.25 23.87 -12.73
C ASN A 287 -14.95 24.00 -13.57
N PRO A 288 -14.72 23.20 -14.65
CA PRO A 288 -15.70 22.46 -15.47
C PRO A 288 -16.21 21.14 -14.88
N ASN A 289 -15.64 20.70 -13.75
CA ASN A 289 -15.87 19.40 -13.15
C ASN A 289 -16.54 19.53 -11.77
N GLY A 290 -17.70 20.19 -11.68
CA GLY A 290 -18.40 20.42 -10.41
C GLY A 290 -19.61 19.53 -10.18
N SER A 291 -19.68 18.39 -10.86
CA SER A 291 -20.84 17.51 -10.77
C SER A 291 -20.80 16.53 -9.63
N VAL A 292 -19.61 16.01 -9.30
CA VAL A 292 -19.44 14.99 -8.29
C VAL A 292 -19.38 15.66 -6.93
N LYS A 293 -20.18 15.15 -6.00
CA LYS A 293 -20.26 15.67 -4.63
C LYS A 293 -19.86 14.61 -3.63
N CYS A 294 -19.35 15.08 -2.50
CA CYS A 294 -19.16 14.26 -1.33
C CYS A 294 -20.49 14.17 -0.55
N VAL A 295 -21.26 13.11 -0.79
CA VAL A 295 -22.57 12.93 -0.17
C VAL A 295 -22.49 11.76 0.80
N GLY A 296 -22.76 12.02 2.08
CA GLY A 296 -22.70 10.98 3.11
C GLY A 296 -21.30 10.38 3.31
N GLY A 297 -20.24 11.18 3.06
CA GLY A 297 -18.85 10.74 3.19
C GLY A 297 -18.33 9.90 2.03
N ARG A 298 -19.06 9.84 0.90
CA ARG A 298 -18.63 9.14 -0.31
C ARG A 298 -18.81 10.00 -1.55
N CYS A 299 -17.90 9.85 -2.51
CA CYS A 299 -18.00 10.48 -3.81
C CYS A 299 -19.20 9.92 -4.57
N ASP A 300 -20.12 10.80 -4.98
CA ASP A 300 -21.30 10.39 -5.73
C ASP A 300 -21.01 10.03 -7.18
N ASN A 301 -22.05 9.62 -7.92
CA ASN A 301 -21.92 9.35 -9.35
C ASN A 301 -21.91 10.64 -10.21
N GLY A 302 -22.07 11.82 -9.62
CA GLY A 302 -22.21 13.09 -10.34
C GLY A 302 -23.41 13.15 -11.29
N GLN A 303 -23.19 13.63 -12.52
CA GLN A 303 -24.18 13.67 -13.60
C GLN A 303 -24.33 12.30 -14.30
N SER A 304 -25.06 12.24 -15.43
CA SER A 304 -25.18 11.04 -16.28
C SER A 304 -23.90 10.63 -17.03
N CYS A 305 -22.73 11.14 -16.65
CA CYS A 305 -21.42 10.91 -17.26
C CYS A 305 -20.33 10.84 -16.18
N ASN A 306 -19.21 10.21 -16.51
CA ASN A 306 -18.07 10.07 -15.59
C ASN A 306 -17.25 11.37 -15.61
N GLY A 307 -17.09 12.00 -14.45
CA GLY A 307 -16.26 13.19 -14.30
C GLY A 307 -14.79 12.94 -14.63
N VAL A 308 -14.04 14.00 -14.89
CA VAL A 308 -12.60 13.90 -15.15
C VAL A 308 -11.87 13.29 -13.95
N GLY A 309 -10.92 12.40 -14.23
CA GLY A 309 -10.23 11.57 -13.26
C GLY A 309 -11.00 10.34 -12.80
N ASN A 310 -12.28 10.18 -13.15
CA ASN A 310 -13.04 9.01 -12.72
C ASN A 310 -12.83 7.81 -13.66
N ILE A 311 -13.21 6.61 -13.22
CA ILE A 311 -13.03 5.36 -13.97
C ILE A 311 -13.79 5.39 -15.31
N CYS A 312 -13.23 4.76 -16.33
CA CYS A 312 -13.92 4.54 -17.59
C CYS A 312 -13.70 3.13 -18.17
N GLY A 313 -14.63 2.66 -19.01
CA GLY A 313 -14.78 1.24 -19.35
C GLY A 313 -13.82 0.62 -20.37
N ALA A 314 -12.86 1.37 -20.92
CA ALA A 314 -11.94 0.81 -21.92
C ALA A 314 -10.68 1.67 -22.05
N GLY A 315 -9.52 1.13 -21.68
CA GLY A 315 -8.24 1.79 -21.90
C GLY A 315 -7.38 1.01 -22.88
N LYS A 316 -6.75 1.70 -23.83
CA LYS A 316 -5.69 1.08 -24.64
C LYS A 316 -4.41 1.09 -23.82
N LEU A 317 -3.88 -0.08 -23.53
CA LEU A 317 -2.60 -0.23 -22.86
C LEU A 317 -1.46 0.20 -23.82
N PRO A 318 -0.31 0.64 -23.28
CA PRO A 318 0.84 1.09 -24.09
C PRO A 318 1.40 0.03 -25.06
N ASP A 319 1.13 -1.25 -24.80
CA ASP A 319 1.50 -2.41 -25.63
C ASP A 319 0.49 -2.72 -26.76
N GLY A 320 -0.60 -1.93 -26.86
CA GLY A 320 -1.68 -2.16 -27.80
C GLY A 320 -2.76 -3.13 -27.31
N GLY A 321 -2.60 -3.70 -26.11
CA GLY A 321 -3.64 -4.42 -25.39
C GLY A 321 -4.81 -3.51 -25.02
N VAL A 322 -5.94 -4.13 -24.67
CA VAL A 322 -7.13 -3.40 -24.20
C VAL A 322 -7.45 -3.89 -22.79
N THR A 323 -7.44 -2.96 -21.83
CA THR A 323 -8.01 -3.21 -20.51
C THR A 323 -9.46 -2.76 -20.55
N ASP A 324 -10.36 -3.73 -20.75
CA ASP A 324 -11.79 -3.53 -20.65
C ASP A 324 -12.25 -3.91 -19.25
N ILE A 325 -12.67 -2.89 -18.49
CA ILE A 325 -13.31 -3.08 -17.19
C ILE A 325 -14.81 -2.78 -17.33
N ASN A 326 -15.63 -3.39 -16.48
CA ASN A 326 -17.06 -3.16 -16.48
C ASN A 326 -17.41 -1.76 -15.90
N ALA A 327 -17.20 -0.73 -16.70
CA ALA A 327 -17.51 0.66 -16.40
C ALA A 327 -18.04 1.41 -17.63
N SER A 328 -18.70 2.55 -17.41
CA SER A 328 -19.15 3.41 -18.50
C SER A 328 -17.97 4.02 -19.25
N GLN A 329 -18.05 4.15 -20.57
CA GLN A 329 -17.08 4.93 -21.39
C GLN A 329 -17.56 6.37 -21.64
N ASN A 330 -18.62 6.80 -20.94
CA ASN A 330 -19.23 8.12 -21.11
C ASN A 330 -18.54 9.17 -20.22
N CYS A 331 -17.27 9.47 -20.48
CA CYS A 331 -16.60 10.62 -19.86
C CYS A 331 -17.29 11.93 -20.24
N CYS A 332 -17.45 12.85 -19.29
CA CYS A 332 -18.18 14.10 -19.50
C CYS A 332 -17.55 14.97 -20.61
N ASP A 333 -16.21 15.01 -20.68
CA ASP A 333 -15.47 15.93 -21.56
C ASP A 333 -14.77 15.20 -22.71
N GLY A 334 -15.53 14.45 -23.52
CA GLY A 334 -15.00 13.77 -24.72
C GLY A 334 -15.31 12.29 -24.83
N LYS A 335 -16.17 11.76 -23.95
CA LYS A 335 -16.67 10.39 -23.98
C LYS A 335 -15.53 9.35 -24.09
N LYS A 336 -15.66 8.38 -25.01
CA LYS A 336 -14.67 7.32 -25.21
C LYS A 336 -13.30 7.86 -25.64
N ALA A 337 -13.24 9.02 -26.31
CA ALA A 337 -11.98 9.53 -26.87
C ALA A 337 -10.96 9.96 -25.80
N VAL A 338 -11.44 10.26 -24.59
CA VAL A 338 -10.60 10.69 -23.45
C VAL A 338 -10.46 9.61 -22.38
N CYS A 339 -10.86 8.39 -22.68
CA CYS A 339 -10.74 7.24 -21.79
C CYS A 339 -9.39 6.54 -22.06
N HIS A 340 -8.44 6.70 -21.15
CA HIS A 340 -7.08 6.15 -21.28
C HIS A 340 -6.65 5.49 -19.99
N VAL A 341 -5.61 4.66 -20.08
CA VAL A 341 -4.98 4.03 -18.92
C VAL A 341 -4.01 5.02 -18.28
N ASP A 342 -4.11 5.23 -16.97
CA ASP A 342 -3.16 6.02 -16.21
C ASP A 342 -1.85 5.26 -15.94
N SER A 343 -0.87 5.97 -15.39
CA SER A 343 0.43 5.42 -15.01
C SER A 343 0.36 4.24 -14.03
N SER A 344 -0.77 4.04 -13.35
CA SER A 344 -1.02 2.88 -12.48
C SER A 344 -1.74 1.71 -13.16
N GLY A 345 -2.05 1.81 -14.45
CA GLY A 345 -2.75 0.76 -15.18
C GLY A 345 -4.28 0.86 -15.10
N VAL A 346 -4.84 1.93 -14.52
CA VAL A 346 -6.30 2.09 -14.35
C VAL A 346 -6.89 2.96 -15.47
N PRO A 347 -7.93 2.49 -16.20
CA PRO A 347 -8.58 3.30 -17.21
C PRO A 347 -9.45 4.41 -16.59
N ARG A 348 -9.15 5.65 -16.93
CA ARG A 348 -9.74 6.88 -16.37
C ARG A 348 -10.12 7.88 -17.45
N CYS A 349 -11.04 8.78 -17.11
CA CYS A 349 -11.40 9.92 -17.94
C CYS A 349 -10.33 11.01 -17.81
N PHE A 350 -9.45 11.15 -18.80
CA PHE A 350 -8.37 12.15 -18.74
C PHE A 350 -8.88 13.57 -18.85
N GLY A 351 -10.09 13.77 -19.41
CA GLY A 351 -10.67 15.08 -19.64
C GLY A 351 -10.01 15.78 -20.82
N SER A 352 -10.73 16.71 -21.46
CA SER A 352 -10.20 17.52 -22.55
C SER A 352 -10.25 19.00 -22.19
N ALA A 353 -9.31 19.78 -22.73
CA ALA A 353 -9.31 21.23 -22.60
C ALA A 353 -10.39 21.86 -23.51
N GLY A 354 -11.65 21.50 -23.30
CA GLY A 354 -12.82 22.02 -24.02
C GLY A 354 -13.70 22.85 -23.10
N ILE A 355 -13.94 24.11 -23.47
CA ILE A 355 -15.09 24.87 -22.98
C ILE A 355 -16.34 24.23 -23.59
N ASP A 356 -17.30 23.84 -22.77
CA ASP A 356 -18.67 23.48 -23.18
C ASP A 356 -18.80 22.34 -24.23
N GLY A 357 -18.19 21.19 -23.97
CA GLY A 357 -18.46 19.96 -24.74
C GLY A 357 -17.93 19.94 -26.19
N GLY A 358 -17.01 20.85 -26.55
CA GLY A 358 -16.24 20.80 -27.78
C GLY A 358 -14.83 20.22 -27.58
N LEU A 359 -14.29 19.51 -28.58
CA LEU A 359 -12.89 19.09 -28.63
C LEU A 359 -12.01 20.35 -28.70
N GLY A 360 -11.43 20.78 -27.57
CA GLY A 360 -10.42 21.83 -27.56
C GLY A 360 -9.02 21.31 -27.89
N ALA A 361 -7.98 21.93 -27.34
CA ALA A 361 -6.57 21.65 -27.68
C ALA A 361 -6.15 20.16 -27.52
N CYS A 362 -6.94 19.37 -26.78
CA CYS A 362 -6.67 17.96 -26.48
C CYS A 362 -7.86 17.07 -26.81
N PRO A 363 -8.03 16.71 -28.09
CA PRO A 363 -9.18 15.93 -28.54
C PRO A 363 -9.21 14.49 -28.00
N SER A 364 -8.04 13.93 -27.70
CA SER A 364 -7.91 12.65 -26.99
C SER A 364 -7.77 12.84 -25.48
N GLY A 365 -7.91 14.06 -24.96
CA GLY A 365 -7.72 14.38 -23.56
C GLY A 365 -6.27 14.67 -23.18
N TYR A 366 -6.06 15.08 -21.93
CA TYR A 366 -4.72 15.41 -21.42
C TYR A 366 -3.78 14.20 -21.51
N THR A 367 -2.49 14.46 -21.72
CA THR A 367 -1.45 13.44 -21.85
C THR A 367 -0.20 13.75 -21.03
N GLY A 368 -0.19 14.88 -20.30
CA GLY A 368 0.98 15.38 -19.56
C GLY A 368 2.05 16.04 -20.45
N GLU A 369 1.87 15.97 -21.76
CA GLU A 369 2.82 16.49 -22.76
C GLU A 369 2.54 17.95 -23.15
N PRO A 370 3.55 18.72 -23.56
CA PRO A 370 3.38 20.08 -24.04
C PRO A 370 2.30 20.19 -25.12
N GLY A 371 1.37 21.13 -24.94
CA GLY A 371 0.20 21.29 -25.81
C GLY A 371 -1.01 20.49 -25.32
N CYS A 372 -0.81 19.40 -24.59
CA CYS A 372 -1.86 18.63 -23.93
C CYS A 372 -1.62 18.27 -22.47
N CYS A 373 -1.42 19.31 -21.67
CA CYS A 373 -1.20 19.19 -20.25
C CYS A 373 -1.69 20.44 -19.51
N MET A 374 -1.83 20.32 -18.20
CA MET A 374 -2.19 21.38 -17.28
C MET A 374 -0.90 22.03 -16.74
N PRO A 375 -0.72 23.34 -16.91
CA PRO A 375 0.41 24.07 -16.34
C PRO A 375 0.48 23.98 -14.82
N GLU A 376 1.67 24.23 -14.26
CA GLU A 376 1.85 24.37 -12.82
C GLU A 376 0.90 25.43 -12.22
N GLY A 377 0.39 25.17 -11.01
CA GLY A 377 -0.60 25.98 -10.32
C GLY A 377 -2.05 25.71 -10.73
N ASN A 378 -2.30 25.09 -11.89
CA ASN A 378 -3.66 24.77 -12.31
C ASN A 378 -4.22 23.58 -11.54
N THR A 379 -5.53 23.58 -11.35
CA THR A 379 -6.28 22.46 -10.77
C THR A 379 -6.12 21.21 -11.61
N CYS A 380 -5.77 20.10 -10.98
CA CYS A 380 -5.67 18.79 -11.60
C CYS A 380 -6.51 17.77 -10.83
N GLN A 381 -6.72 16.61 -11.45
CA GLN A 381 -7.39 15.47 -10.85
C GLN A 381 -6.37 14.34 -10.57
N PHE A 382 -5.33 14.21 -11.39
CA PHE A 382 -4.23 13.26 -11.20
C PHE A 382 -2.99 13.69 -12.00
N SER A 383 -1.81 13.13 -11.68
CA SER A 383 -0.51 13.64 -12.14
C SER A 383 -0.32 13.58 -13.65
N ASP A 384 -0.87 12.57 -14.33
CA ASP A 384 -0.71 12.42 -15.80
C ASP A 384 -1.40 13.53 -16.60
N GLN A 385 -2.15 14.42 -15.94
CA GLN A 385 -2.71 15.61 -16.58
C GLN A 385 -1.72 16.78 -16.59
N CYS A 386 -0.71 16.76 -15.73
CA CYS A 386 0.16 17.89 -15.46
C CYS A 386 1.36 17.97 -16.42
N CYS A 387 1.77 19.18 -16.78
CA CYS A 387 2.89 19.40 -17.69
C CYS A 387 4.24 19.07 -17.05
N ASN A 388 5.19 18.60 -17.88
CA ASN A 388 6.61 18.48 -17.54
C ASN A 388 6.88 17.64 -16.28
N ASP A 389 6.16 16.53 -16.10
CA ASP A 389 6.29 15.62 -14.95
C ASP A 389 5.93 16.26 -13.60
N ALA A 390 5.16 17.36 -13.60
CA ALA A 390 4.59 17.90 -12.37
C ALA A 390 3.62 16.89 -11.74
N LEU A 391 3.59 16.85 -10.40
CA LEU A 391 2.70 15.99 -9.63
C LEU A 391 1.39 16.71 -9.32
N CYS A 392 0.29 15.97 -9.23
CA CYS A 392 -0.99 16.49 -8.80
C CYS A 392 -1.13 16.40 -7.28
N LEU A 393 -0.77 17.47 -6.57
CA LEU A 393 -0.63 17.51 -5.12
C LEU A 393 -1.60 18.52 -4.50
N PRO A 394 -1.93 18.40 -3.19
CA PRO A 394 -2.75 19.40 -2.51
C PRO A 394 -2.21 20.82 -2.70
N ALA A 395 -3.09 21.76 -3.06
CA ALA A 395 -2.72 23.14 -3.40
C ALA A 395 -2.24 23.98 -2.20
N GLY A 396 -2.43 23.50 -0.97
CA GLY A 396 -2.02 24.21 0.25
C GLY A 396 -2.82 25.48 0.56
N ASP A 397 -3.88 25.77 -0.18
CA ASP A 397 -4.73 26.96 -0.03
C ASP A 397 -5.94 26.74 0.90
N GLY A 398 -5.98 25.61 1.62
CA GLY A 398 -7.08 25.24 2.52
C GLY A 398 -8.36 24.79 1.81
N THR A 399 -8.40 24.77 0.47
CA THR A 399 -9.57 24.28 -0.30
C THR A 399 -9.55 22.76 -0.51
N GLY A 400 -8.43 22.12 -0.18
CA GLY A 400 -8.09 20.70 -0.44
C GLY A 400 -8.17 20.29 -1.92
N ARG A 401 -8.24 21.26 -2.83
CA ARG A 401 -8.08 21.06 -4.27
C ARG A 401 -6.66 20.58 -4.57
N LEU A 402 -6.52 19.71 -5.57
CA LEU A 402 -5.22 19.34 -6.11
C LEU A 402 -4.77 20.30 -7.21
N SER A 403 -3.49 20.63 -7.26
CA SER A 403 -2.90 21.43 -8.32
C SER A 403 -1.60 20.82 -8.85
N CYS A 404 -1.32 21.08 -10.12
CA CYS A 404 -0.08 20.67 -10.76
C CYS A 404 1.08 21.42 -10.10
N GLN A 405 1.99 20.68 -9.50
CA GLN A 405 3.13 21.26 -8.80
C GLN A 405 4.35 20.40 -9.12
N LYS A 406 5.44 21.04 -9.50
CA LYS A 406 6.74 20.40 -9.33
C LYS A 406 7.12 20.58 -7.87
N PRO A 407 7.42 19.51 -7.13
CA PRO A 407 8.03 19.69 -5.82
C PRO A 407 9.34 20.46 -6.01
N THR A 408 9.32 21.76 -5.76
CA THR A 408 10.52 22.63 -5.57
C THR A 408 11.09 22.45 -4.17
N CYS A 409 10.45 21.58 -3.40
CA CYS A 409 10.80 21.21 -2.07
C CYS A 409 11.83 20.07 -2.06
N ALA A 410 12.61 20.03 -1.01
CA ALA A 410 13.57 18.99 -0.78
C ALA A 410 12.88 17.71 -0.25
N PRO A 411 13.15 16.53 -0.85
CA PRO A 411 12.61 15.28 -0.38
C PRO A 411 13.17 14.91 1.00
N VAL A 412 12.51 13.97 1.66
CA VAL A 412 12.96 13.46 2.96
C VAL A 412 14.42 12.97 2.92
N GLY A 413 15.16 13.25 3.98
CA GLY A 413 16.60 13.00 4.12
C GLY A 413 17.51 14.05 3.51
N THR A 414 17.00 15.01 2.73
CA THR A 414 17.82 16.09 2.17
C THR A 414 18.25 17.06 3.25
N LEU A 415 19.52 17.49 3.24
CA LEU A 415 19.99 18.55 4.13
C LEU A 415 19.18 19.83 3.90
N CYS A 416 18.71 20.43 4.99
CA CYS A 416 17.91 21.64 4.96
C CYS A 416 18.46 22.68 5.93
N ASN A 417 18.10 23.93 5.71
CA ASN A 417 18.43 25.04 6.58
C ASN A 417 17.20 25.94 6.75
N GLN A 418 17.15 26.67 7.86
CA GLN A 418 16.06 27.61 8.19
C GLN A 418 15.93 28.80 7.19
N GLY A 419 16.70 28.83 6.09
CA GLY A 419 16.81 30.00 5.21
C GLY A 419 17.00 29.73 3.71
N GLY A 420 16.77 28.52 3.20
CA GLY A 420 16.97 28.27 1.75
C GLY A 420 16.46 26.95 1.17
N VAL A 421 16.34 25.87 1.96
CA VAL A 421 15.82 24.58 1.47
C VAL A 421 14.49 24.26 2.17
N THR A 422 13.39 24.41 1.44
CA THR A 422 12.04 24.10 1.94
C THR A 422 11.77 22.60 1.79
N CYS A 423 11.47 21.91 2.89
CA CYS A 423 11.12 20.49 2.85
C CYS A 423 9.73 20.25 2.24
N CYS A 424 9.50 19.09 1.63
CA CYS A 424 8.22 18.80 0.98
C CYS A 424 7.04 18.76 1.95
N PRO A 425 5.81 19.11 1.50
CA PRO A 425 4.62 19.03 2.34
C PRO A 425 4.52 17.68 3.06
N GLY A 426 4.28 17.71 4.37
CA GLY A 426 4.33 16.52 5.22
C GLY A 426 5.70 16.21 5.85
N THR A 427 6.73 17.02 5.55
CA THR A 427 8.06 16.95 6.19
C THR A 427 8.48 18.33 6.72
N GLN A 428 9.31 18.35 7.76
CA GLN A 428 9.86 19.54 8.40
C GLN A 428 11.38 19.49 8.40
N CYS A 429 12.02 20.65 8.39
CA CYS A 429 13.47 20.74 8.53
C CYS A 429 13.83 20.51 10.00
N LEU A 430 14.19 19.28 10.35
CA LEU A 430 14.48 18.89 11.72
C LEU A 430 15.99 18.67 11.94
N PRO A 431 16.51 18.95 13.15
CA PRO A 431 17.91 18.68 13.48
C PRO A 431 18.24 17.20 13.26
N ASN A 432 19.39 16.93 12.68
CA ASN A 432 19.92 15.56 12.54
C ASN A 432 21.26 15.38 13.28
N THR A 433 22.05 16.46 13.43
CA THR A 433 23.19 16.57 14.35
C THR A 433 23.17 17.95 15.02
N GLU A 434 24.09 18.20 15.97
CA GLU A 434 24.28 19.52 16.60
C GLU A 434 24.50 20.68 15.62
N LEU A 435 24.89 20.39 14.37
CA LEU A 435 25.29 21.39 13.38
C LEU A 435 24.51 21.32 12.06
N THR A 436 23.66 20.32 11.87
CA THR A 436 22.97 20.09 10.61
C THR A 436 21.49 19.76 10.82
N SER A 437 20.68 19.97 9.79
CA SER A 437 19.27 19.61 9.76
C SER A 437 18.95 18.92 8.44
N ALA A 438 17.96 18.04 8.45
CA ALA A 438 17.47 17.35 7.26
C ALA A 438 15.95 17.35 7.22
N CYS A 439 15.38 17.26 6.02
CA CYS A 439 13.95 17.11 5.84
C CYS A 439 13.50 15.77 6.42
N GLN A 440 12.64 15.81 7.43
CA GLN A 440 12.18 14.64 8.18
C GLN A 440 10.66 14.70 8.30
N VAL A 441 9.99 13.56 8.36
CA VAL A 441 8.57 13.55 8.74
C VAL A 441 8.51 14.00 10.20
N PRO A 442 7.77 15.07 10.55
CA PRO A 442 7.67 15.50 11.93
C PRO A 442 7.08 14.36 12.79
N PRO A 443 7.62 14.12 14.00
CA PRO A 443 6.96 13.24 14.94
C PRO A 443 5.55 13.79 15.14
N SER A 444 4.54 12.93 15.05
CA SER A 444 3.13 13.31 15.08
C SER A 444 2.78 13.98 16.42
N THR A 445 2.98 15.29 16.52
CA THR A 445 2.36 16.13 17.55
C THR A 445 0.98 16.49 17.05
N SER A 446 -0.02 15.89 17.67
CA SER A 446 -1.42 16.31 17.62
C SER A 446 -1.57 17.84 17.73
N ASP A 447 -2.36 18.43 16.83
CA ASP A 447 -2.86 19.80 16.98
C ASP A 447 -3.74 19.93 18.23
N GLY A 448 -3.54 21.02 18.99
CA GLY A 448 -4.63 21.71 19.69
C GLY A 448 -4.78 21.52 21.21
N GLY A 449 -3.70 21.63 22.00
CA GLY A 449 -3.78 21.84 23.46
C GLY A 449 -3.03 23.09 23.88
N THR A 450 -3.73 24.09 24.43
CA THR A 450 -3.12 25.34 24.94
C THR A 450 -2.05 25.08 26.00
N PRO A 451 -0.95 25.87 26.07
CA PRO A 451 0.11 25.62 27.04
C PRO A 451 -0.35 25.97 28.45
N SER A 452 -0.36 24.98 29.34
CA SER A 452 -0.34 25.22 30.79
C SER A 452 1.06 25.70 31.15
N THR A 453 1.12 26.92 31.67
CA THR A 453 2.29 27.45 32.37
C THR A 453 2.37 26.81 33.74
N ASP A 454 3.41 26.02 34.00
CA ASP A 454 3.98 25.93 35.35
C ASP A 454 5.50 25.72 35.26
N GLY A 455 6.21 26.62 35.94
CA GLY A 455 7.65 26.75 35.89
C GLY A 455 8.36 25.72 36.75
N GLY A 456 9.35 25.06 36.15
CA GLY A 456 10.38 24.29 36.84
C GLY A 456 11.71 24.49 36.14
N THR A 457 12.59 25.30 36.72
CA THR A 457 13.97 25.49 36.28
C THR A 457 14.84 24.34 36.76
N THR A 458 15.42 23.58 35.84
CA THR A 458 16.86 23.20 35.79
C THR A 458 17.09 22.41 34.52
N ALA A 459 18.14 22.79 33.80
CA ALA A 459 18.55 22.21 32.52
C ALA A 459 18.90 20.72 32.63
N ASP A 460 18.21 19.91 31.82
CA ASP A 460 18.83 18.80 31.12
C ASP A 460 18.26 18.80 29.69
N ALA A 461 19.12 19.17 28.75
CA ALA A 461 18.79 19.25 27.33
C ALA A 461 18.85 17.84 26.74
N GLY A 462 17.72 17.14 26.79
CA GLY A 462 17.56 15.79 26.26
C GLY A 462 16.28 15.66 25.43
N THR A 463 16.13 16.48 24.39
CA THR A 463 15.09 16.31 23.34
C THR A 463 15.75 15.99 22.01
N GLY A 464 16.36 14.80 21.93
CA GLY A 464 16.76 14.18 20.67
C GLY A 464 15.69 13.18 20.25
N GLY A 465 14.87 13.53 19.26
CA GLY A 465 14.26 12.50 18.40
C GLY A 465 15.36 11.61 17.80
N PRO A 466 15.04 10.42 17.27
CA PRO A 466 16.07 9.52 16.74
C PRO A 466 16.93 10.27 15.73
N THR A 467 18.22 10.44 16.06
CA THR A 467 19.20 11.13 15.21
C THR A 467 19.44 10.27 13.97
N CYS A 468 18.66 10.53 12.93
CA CYS A 468 18.82 9.94 11.62
C CYS A 468 19.92 10.69 10.84
N GLN A 469 20.52 10.06 9.83
CA GLN A 469 21.56 10.66 9.00
C GLN A 469 20.97 11.20 7.69
N ALA A 470 21.49 12.32 7.20
CA ALA A 470 21.07 12.88 5.92
C ALA A 470 21.53 12.01 4.73
N ASN A 471 20.89 12.19 3.59
CA ASN A 471 21.30 11.56 2.33
C ASN A 471 22.77 11.91 2.03
N GLY A 472 23.56 10.92 1.60
CA GLY A 472 24.99 10.99 1.37
C GLY A 472 25.87 10.57 2.58
N ALA A 473 25.29 10.39 3.77
CA ALA A 473 26.01 9.92 4.96
C ALA A 473 26.13 8.39 5.01
N THR A 474 27.13 7.85 5.70
CA THR A 474 27.40 6.40 5.74
C THR A 474 26.43 5.65 6.65
N CYS A 475 25.83 4.57 6.14
CA CYS A 475 24.85 3.77 6.86
C CYS A 475 25.13 2.26 6.71
N THR A 476 24.57 1.50 7.65
CA THR A 476 24.52 0.04 7.69
C THR A 476 23.08 -0.49 7.61
N GLY A 477 22.06 0.37 7.68
CA GLY A 477 20.64 0.00 7.55
C GLY A 477 19.73 1.22 7.36
N GLY A 478 18.51 1.03 6.84
CA GLY A 478 17.58 2.09 6.45
C GLY A 478 17.14 2.97 7.63
N ALA A 479 16.95 2.37 8.80
CA ALA A 479 16.59 3.06 10.04
C ALA A 479 17.61 4.13 10.51
N GLN A 480 18.85 4.08 10.02
CA GLN A 480 19.86 5.11 10.30
C GLN A 480 19.71 6.34 9.39
N CYS A 481 18.95 6.26 8.31
CA CYS A 481 18.82 7.32 7.33
C CYS A 481 17.52 8.08 7.54
N CYS A 482 17.57 9.41 7.45
CA CYS A 482 16.38 10.25 7.56
C CYS A 482 15.37 9.97 6.44
N SER A 483 15.86 9.47 5.30
CA SER A 483 15.05 8.97 4.19
C SER A 483 14.51 7.55 4.38
N GLY A 484 14.91 6.84 5.43
CA GLY A 484 14.64 5.41 5.62
C GLY A 484 15.39 4.50 4.64
N THR A 485 16.25 5.03 3.78
CA THR A 485 16.89 4.27 2.69
C THR A 485 18.41 4.27 2.82
N CYS A 486 18.99 3.09 3.04
CA CYS A 486 20.43 2.88 3.02
C CYS A 486 20.81 2.00 1.83
N SER A 487 21.52 2.54 0.84
CA SER A 487 21.94 1.79 -0.35
C SER A 487 23.40 2.05 -0.66
N GLY A 488 24.15 0.98 -0.93
CA GLY A 488 25.61 1.06 -1.13
C GLY A 488 26.36 1.60 0.10
N GLY A 489 25.83 1.35 1.31
CA GLY A 489 26.42 1.85 2.56
C GLY A 489 26.31 3.37 2.74
N THR A 490 25.47 4.04 1.95
CA THR A 490 25.19 5.48 2.07
C THR A 490 23.69 5.75 2.09
N CYS A 491 23.25 6.70 2.90
CA CYS A 491 21.87 7.13 2.94
C CYS A 491 21.49 7.73 1.60
N GLN A 492 20.45 7.22 0.96
CA GLN A 492 20.02 7.70 -0.35
C GLN A 492 18.68 8.39 -0.23
N GLN A 493 18.38 9.28 -1.18
CA GLN A 493 17.01 9.74 -1.34
C GLN A 493 16.09 8.55 -1.66
N PRO A 494 14.82 8.55 -1.21
CA PRO A 494 13.85 7.55 -1.65
C PRO A 494 13.77 7.66 -3.18
N THR A 495 14.18 6.60 -3.88
CA THR A 495 14.33 6.61 -5.34
C THR A 495 13.13 5.92 -5.97
N VAL A 496 12.61 6.52 -7.05
CA VAL A 496 11.50 5.98 -7.86
C VAL A 496 11.95 4.80 -8.74
N CYS A 497 13.26 4.49 -8.74
CA CYS A 497 13.91 3.43 -9.51
C CYS A 497 14.97 2.70 -8.67
N GLU A 498 15.29 1.48 -9.06
CA GLU A 498 16.22 0.55 -8.47
C GLU A 498 17.67 0.83 -8.90
N PRO A 499 18.60 0.94 -7.93
CA PRO A 499 20.02 1.21 -8.20
C PRO A 499 20.73 -0.04 -8.77
N GLN A 500 22.04 0.05 -9.03
CA GLN A 500 22.81 -1.06 -9.56
C GLN A 500 22.74 -2.28 -8.63
N ASN A 501 22.39 -3.44 -9.19
CA ASN A 501 22.07 -4.71 -8.53
C ASN A 501 20.71 -4.75 -7.79
N GLY A 502 19.90 -3.69 -7.85
CA GLY A 502 18.51 -3.70 -7.37
C GLY A 502 17.68 -4.72 -8.15
N ALA A 503 16.68 -5.31 -7.49
CA ALA A 503 15.80 -6.28 -8.10
C ALA A 503 14.91 -5.58 -9.13
N CYS A 504 14.70 -6.20 -10.28
CA CYS A 504 13.91 -5.59 -11.34
C CYS A 504 13.11 -6.66 -12.06
N THR A 505 11.90 -6.32 -12.45
CA THR A 505 11.05 -7.10 -13.36
C THR A 505 11.09 -6.53 -14.78
N SER A 506 11.57 -5.29 -14.92
CA SER A 506 11.65 -4.56 -16.17
C SER A 506 12.79 -3.53 -16.16
N GLY A 507 13.21 -3.07 -17.35
CA GLY A 507 14.26 -2.07 -17.48
C GLY A 507 13.90 -0.67 -16.96
N SER A 508 12.62 -0.35 -16.75
CA SER A 508 12.18 0.90 -16.12
C SER A 508 12.30 0.87 -14.61
N ASP A 509 12.40 -0.32 -14.04
CA ASP A 509 12.66 -0.48 -12.62
C ASP A 509 14.09 -0.01 -12.36
N CYS A 510 15.03 -0.22 -13.28
CA CYS A 510 16.42 0.19 -13.10
C CYS A 510 16.68 1.67 -13.39
N CYS A 511 17.43 2.33 -12.50
CA CYS A 511 17.85 3.70 -12.69
C CYS A 511 18.68 3.89 -13.97
N GLN A 512 18.70 5.13 -14.46
CA GLN A 512 19.35 5.50 -15.71
C GLN A 512 20.80 4.98 -15.78
N GLY A 513 21.14 4.25 -16.85
CA GLY A 513 22.46 3.64 -17.05
C GLY A 513 22.58 2.17 -16.64
N LEU A 514 21.47 1.58 -16.16
CA LEU A 514 21.39 0.19 -15.71
C LEU A 514 20.35 -0.57 -16.55
N ARG A 515 20.59 -1.86 -16.82
CA ARG A 515 19.61 -2.76 -17.47
C ARG A 515 19.09 -3.77 -16.48
N CYS A 516 17.83 -4.16 -16.62
CA CYS A 516 17.32 -5.30 -15.88
C CYS A 516 17.80 -6.61 -16.53
N ASP A 517 18.68 -7.33 -15.84
CA ASP A 517 19.22 -8.64 -16.28
C ASP A 517 18.39 -9.76 -15.66
N ILE A 518 17.42 -10.29 -16.43
CA ILE A 518 16.47 -11.33 -16.00
C ILE A 518 16.95 -12.70 -16.52
N PRO A 519 17.39 -13.62 -15.64
CA PRO A 519 17.77 -14.98 -16.02
C PRO A 519 16.64 -15.75 -16.71
N SER A 520 16.98 -16.62 -17.66
CA SER A 520 15.97 -17.41 -18.39
C SER A 520 15.21 -18.33 -17.44
N GLY A 521 13.88 -18.17 -17.39
CA GLY A 521 12.99 -18.95 -16.52
C GLY A 521 12.56 -18.23 -15.23
N THR A 522 12.96 -16.97 -15.03
CA THR A 522 12.49 -16.11 -13.93
C THR A 522 11.75 -14.89 -14.47
N THR A 523 10.91 -14.27 -13.63
CA THR A 523 10.21 -13.00 -13.92
C THR A 523 10.91 -11.78 -13.30
N THR A 524 11.98 -12.03 -12.56
CA THR A 524 12.75 -11.04 -11.80
C THR A 524 14.23 -11.21 -12.10
N GLY A 525 14.92 -10.10 -12.25
CA GLY A 525 16.32 -9.94 -12.59
C GLY A 525 17.00 -8.90 -11.70
N THR A 526 18.20 -8.48 -12.07
CA THR A 526 18.96 -7.46 -11.32
C THR A 526 19.46 -6.35 -12.22
N CYS A 527 19.51 -5.12 -11.70
CA CYS A 527 19.95 -3.93 -12.44
C CYS A 527 21.46 -3.92 -12.70
N GLN A 528 21.92 -4.54 -13.77
CA GLN A 528 23.35 -4.70 -14.05
C GLN A 528 23.95 -3.51 -14.83
N PRO A 529 25.23 -3.15 -14.57
CA PRO A 529 25.96 -2.17 -15.37
C PRO A 529 26.27 -2.76 -16.76
N GLY A 530 26.46 -1.89 -17.75
CA GLY A 530 26.90 -2.31 -19.08
C GLY A 530 25.81 -2.43 -20.13
N ALA A 531 24.72 -1.66 -19.99
CA ALA A 531 23.89 -1.39 -21.15
C ALA A 531 24.69 -0.46 -22.09
N THR A 532 25.30 -1.00 -23.15
CA THR A 532 25.83 -0.18 -24.27
C THR A 532 24.71 0.44 -25.10
N CYS A 533 23.47 0.27 -24.66
CA CYS A 533 22.25 0.70 -25.30
C CYS A 533 21.17 1.05 -24.27
N SER A 534 20.24 1.94 -24.61
CA SER A 534 19.11 2.36 -23.78
C SER A 534 17.88 1.44 -23.99
N SER A 535 17.15 1.16 -22.90
CA SER A 535 15.95 0.30 -22.86
C SER A 535 14.67 1.08 -23.17
N SER A 536 13.54 0.39 -23.40
CA SER A 536 12.26 1.03 -23.76
C SER A 536 11.87 2.12 -22.75
N GLY A 537 11.51 3.31 -23.25
CA GLY A 537 11.20 4.48 -22.41
C GLY A 537 12.40 5.28 -21.92
N GLN A 538 13.63 4.73 -21.98
CA GLN A 538 14.84 5.44 -21.57
C GLN A 538 15.35 6.37 -22.69
N ALA A 539 15.98 7.48 -22.29
CA ALA A 539 16.58 8.43 -23.21
C ALA A 539 17.69 7.79 -24.05
N CYS A 540 17.76 8.15 -25.33
CA CYS A 540 18.70 7.57 -26.31
C CYS A 540 19.32 8.65 -27.21
N SER A 541 20.45 8.34 -27.85
CA SER A 541 21.13 9.26 -28.76
C SER A 541 21.98 8.51 -29.80
N THR A 542 22.64 9.26 -30.70
CA THR A 542 23.59 8.67 -31.65
C THR A 542 24.84 8.10 -30.98
N ALA A 543 25.12 8.45 -29.72
CA ALA A 543 26.21 7.89 -28.91
C ALA A 543 25.74 6.75 -27.99
N ASN A 544 24.46 6.76 -27.58
CA ASN A 544 23.82 5.71 -26.77
C ASN A 544 22.63 5.11 -27.54
N PRO A 545 22.87 4.07 -28.37
CA PRO A 545 21.85 3.46 -29.22
C PRO A 545 20.79 2.72 -28.40
N CYS A 546 19.68 2.32 -29.00
CA CYS A 546 18.68 1.50 -28.32
C CYS A 546 19.02 0.01 -28.39
N CYS A 547 18.56 -0.75 -27.40
CA CYS A 547 18.79 -2.19 -27.39
C CYS A 547 18.04 -2.89 -28.53
N SER A 548 18.51 -4.06 -28.95
CA SER A 548 17.97 -4.78 -30.12
C SER A 548 16.44 -4.90 -30.06
N GLY A 549 15.76 -4.55 -31.16
CA GLY A 549 14.29 -4.51 -31.24
C GLY A 549 13.65 -3.17 -30.86
N LEU A 550 14.45 -2.20 -30.44
CA LEU A 550 14.03 -0.84 -30.16
C LEU A 550 14.74 0.12 -31.11
N ALA A 551 14.09 1.21 -31.50
CA ALA A 551 14.75 2.31 -32.18
C ALA A 551 14.72 3.58 -31.35
N CYS A 552 15.76 4.38 -31.57
CA CYS A 552 15.88 5.67 -30.96
C CYS A 552 15.05 6.68 -31.76
N THR A 553 13.90 7.05 -31.22
CA THR A 553 12.96 7.94 -31.90
C THR A 553 12.56 9.11 -31.01
N SER A 554 12.27 10.25 -31.62
CA SER A 554 11.63 11.38 -30.94
C SER A 554 10.21 10.99 -30.47
N SER A 555 9.59 11.84 -29.67
CA SER A 555 8.17 11.71 -29.28
C SER A 555 7.20 11.68 -30.47
N THR A 556 7.64 12.13 -31.66
CA THR A 556 6.88 12.09 -32.91
C THR A 556 7.15 10.85 -33.77
N GLY A 557 7.98 9.91 -33.29
CA GLY A 557 8.35 8.68 -34.01
C GLY A 557 9.40 8.88 -35.10
N ALA A 558 9.98 10.08 -35.24
CA ALA A 558 11.06 10.34 -36.20
C ALA A 558 12.39 9.79 -35.67
N ALA A 559 13.29 9.38 -36.58
CA ALA A 559 14.62 8.91 -36.24
C ALA A 559 15.43 9.99 -35.49
N CYS A 560 16.09 9.60 -34.41
CA CYS A 560 16.82 10.53 -33.57
C CYS A 560 18.01 11.17 -34.30
N ASN A 561 18.01 12.50 -34.40
CA ASN A 561 19.04 13.30 -35.10
C ASN A 561 19.82 14.24 -34.15
N GLY A 562 19.61 14.12 -32.83
CA GLY A 562 20.29 14.92 -31.81
C GLY A 562 19.73 16.33 -31.57
N THR A 563 18.65 16.74 -32.25
CA THR A 563 18.03 18.08 -32.06
C THR A 563 16.81 18.07 -31.14
N SER A 564 16.37 16.90 -30.66
CA SER A 564 15.23 16.73 -29.75
C SER A 564 15.47 15.57 -28.79
N ALA A 565 14.79 15.56 -27.64
CA ALA A 565 14.87 14.44 -26.70
C ALA A 565 14.31 13.18 -27.35
N CYS A 566 15.11 12.11 -27.37
CA CYS A 566 14.75 10.84 -27.95
C CYS A 566 14.68 9.78 -26.85
N ALA A 567 13.77 8.84 -27.00
CA ALA A 567 13.68 7.67 -26.15
C ALA A 567 13.70 6.40 -27.00
N CYS A 568 14.18 5.31 -26.42
CA CYS A 568 14.09 4.01 -27.06
C CYS A 568 12.65 3.55 -27.06
N ARG A 569 12.12 3.28 -28.25
CA ARG A 569 10.76 2.80 -28.45
C ARG A 569 10.80 1.52 -29.27
N VAL A 570 9.89 0.61 -28.99
CA VAL A 570 9.78 -0.64 -29.75
C VAL A 570 9.44 -0.32 -31.20
N ILE A 571 10.23 -0.85 -32.15
CA ILE A 571 9.86 -0.84 -33.57
C ILE A 571 9.49 -2.26 -33.97
N ILE A 572 8.26 -2.44 -34.43
CA ILE A 572 7.81 -3.66 -35.09
C ILE A 572 8.03 -3.45 -36.60
N ASN A 573 8.82 -4.34 -37.23
CA ASN A 573 8.84 -4.47 -38.70
C ASN A 573 7.54 -5.12 -39.19
#